data_AF-A0A1I1NSU4-F1
#
_entry.id   AF-A0A1I1NSU4-F1
#
_cell.length_a   1.000
_cell.length_b   1.000
_cell.length_c   1.000
_cell.angle_alpha   90.00
_cell.angle_beta   90.00
_cell.angle_gamma   90.00
#
_symmetry.space_group_name_H-M   'P 1'
#
loop_
_entity.id
_entity.type
_entity.pdbx_description
1 polymer ?
#
loop_
_entity_poly.entity_id
_entity_poly.type
_entity_poly.pdbx_seq_one_letter_code
_entity_poly.pdbx_strand_id
1 'polypeptide(L)' 'MNLFIALLQQVDIEEKINNAPDKGYEIGVFIGSILPFVVLVTLAYVVYYYNKKRNN' A
#
# COMPACT_ATOMS: atom_id res chain seq x y z
N MET A 1 -2.88 2.96 17.53
CA MET A 1 -1.97 4.13 17.58
C MET A 1 -0.71 3.92 16.74
N ASN A 2 0.02 2.80 16.86
CA ASN A 2 1.32 2.62 16.19
C ASN A 2 1.28 2.49 14.65
N LEU A 3 0.19 1.99 14.05
CA LEU A 3 0.12 1.81 12.59
C LEU A 3 0.09 3.14 11.83
N PHE A 4 -0.58 4.15 12.38
CA PHE A 4 -0.61 5.50 11.80
C PHE A 4 0.75 6.21 11.94
N ILE A 5 1.48 5.95 13.02
CA ILE A 5 2.82 6.52 13.25
C ILE A 5 3.83 5.91 12.26
N ALA A 6 3.71 4.63 11.92
CA ALA A 6 4.55 3.98 10.91
C ALA A 6 4.38 4.57 9.50
N LEU A 7 3.20 5.14 9.19
CA LEU A 7 2.94 5.86 7.92
C LEU A 7 3.52 7.29 7.90
N LEU A 8 3.75 7.87 9.07
CA LEU A 8 4.25 9.25 9.25
C LEU A 8 5.75 9.30 9.56
N GLN A 9 6.40 8.14 9.67
CA GLN A 9 7.82 8.05 9.95
C GLN A 9 8.60 8.47 8.69
N GLN A 10 9.36 9.55 8.79
CA GLN A 10 10.33 9.93 7.75
C GLN A 10 11.41 8.84 7.70
N VAL A 11 11.33 7.99 6.69
CA VAL A 11 12.37 7.03 6.34
C VAL A 11 13.03 7.57 5.09
N ASP A 12 14.34 7.71 5.08
CA ASP A 12 15.08 8.07 3.87
C ASP A 12 15.11 6.84 2.93
N ILE A 13 14.05 6.73 2.12
CA ILE A 13 13.86 5.60 1.20
C ILE A 13 14.92 5.66 0.08
N GLU A 14 15.34 6.86 -0.31
CA GLU A 14 16.31 7.07 -1.37
C GLU A 14 17.70 6.59 -0.95
N GLU A 15 18.14 6.91 0.27
CA GLU A 15 19.37 6.36 0.85
C GLU A 15 19.32 4.83 0.96
N LYS A 16 18.16 4.26 1.30
CA LYS A 16 17.98 2.81 1.41
C LYS A 16 17.98 2.09 0.05
N ILE A 17 17.44 2.72 -0.99
CA ILE A 17 17.50 2.19 -2.36
C ILE A 17 18.94 2.23 -2.89
N ASN A 18 19.65 3.33 -2.67
CA ASN A 18 21.04 3.49 -3.12
C ASN A 18 22.01 2.51 -2.45
N ASN A 19 21.76 2.16 -1.19
CA ASN A 19 22.55 1.20 -0.43
C ASN A 19 22.03 -0.25 -0.56
N ALA A 20 20.98 -0.49 -1.34
CA ALA A 20 20.43 -1.83 -1.50
C ALA A 20 21.40 -2.73 -2.27
N PRO A 21 21.61 -3.98 -1.82
CA PRO A 21 22.52 -4.92 -2.48
C PRO A 21 22.00 -5.39 -3.85
N ASP A 22 20.70 -5.23 -4.10
CA ASP A 22 20.05 -5.63 -5.35
C ASP A 22 18.88 -4.70 -5.72
N LYS A 23 18.39 -4.86 -6.95
CA LYS A 23 17.21 -4.14 -7.46
C LYS A 23 15.89 -4.62 -6.84
N GLY A 24 15.90 -5.69 -6.05
CA GLY A 24 14.71 -6.26 -5.42
C GLY A 24 14.10 -5.32 -4.39
N TYR A 25 14.95 -4.55 -3.69
CA TYR A 25 14.48 -3.55 -2.73
C TYR A 25 13.68 -2.41 -3.40
N GLU A 26 14.17 -1.86 -4.52
CA GLU A 26 13.48 -0.82 -5.28
C GLU A 26 12.10 -1.30 -5.78
N ILE A 27 12.04 -2.54 -6.29
CA ILE A 27 10.79 -3.17 -6.73
C ILE A 27 9.83 -3.35 -5.54
N GLY A 28 10.34 -3.76 -4.39
CA GLY A 28 9.56 -3.89 -3.16
C GLY A 28 8.97 -2.57 -2.69
N VAL A 29 9.76 -1.48 -2.74
CA VAL A 29 9.29 -0.12 -2.43
C VAL A 29 8.20 0.31 -3.43
N PHE A 30 8.41 0.09 -4.71
CA PHE A 30 7.44 0.43 -5.75
C PHE A 30 6.11 -0.30 -5.54
N ILE A 31 6.13 -1.62 -5.35
CA ILE A 31 4.93 -2.42 -5.06
C ILE A 31 4.27 -1.96 -3.75
N GLY A 32 5.08 -1.71 -2.72
CA GLY A 32 4.62 -1.22 -1.41
C GLY A 32 3.88 0.12 -1.51
N SER A 33 4.31 1.02 -2.41
CA SER A 33 3.66 2.32 -2.64
C SER A 33 2.30 2.22 -3.34
N ILE A 34 2.08 1.17 -4.14
CA ILE A 34 0.84 0.94 -4.89
C ILE A 34 -0.20 0.18 -4.02
N LEU A 35 0.26 -0.63 -3.07
CA LEU A 35 -0.56 -1.45 -2.17
C LEU A 35 -1.74 -0.69 -1.51
N PRO A 36 -1.58 0.54 -0.96
CA PRO A 36 -2.69 1.30 -0.40
C PRO A 36 -3.84 1.53 -1.38
N PHE A 37 -3.54 1.77 -2.66
CA PHE A 37 -4.56 1.98 -3.69
C PHE A 37 -5.31 0.68 -3.99
N VAL A 38 -4.60 -0.45 -4.05
CA VAL A 38 -5.22 -1.78 -4.25
C VAL A 38 -6.19 -2.10 -3.11
N VAL A 39 -5.83 -1.76 -1.87
CA VAL A 39 -6.71 -1.91 -0.71
C VAL A 39 -7.98 -1.07 -0.88
N LEU A 40 -7.85 0.21 -1.28
CA LEU A 40 -9.02 1.08 -1.50
C LEU A 40 -9.94 0.55 -2.62
N VAL A 41 -9.37 0.10 -3.75
CA VAL A 41 -10.15 -0.49 -4.85
C VAL A 41 -10.87 -1.75 -4.40
N THR A 42 -10.20 -2.60 -3.62
CA THR A 42 -10.78 -3.82 -3.06
C THR A 42 -11.94 -3.49 -2.13
N LEU A 43 -11.77 -2.50 -1.24
CA LEU A 43 -12.83 -2.04 -0.35
C LEU A 43 -14.02 -1.48 -1.13
N ALA A 44 -13.78 -0.66 -2.16
CA ALA A 44 -14.84 -0.13 -3.02
C ALA A 44 -15.61 -1.26 -3.73
N TYR A 45 -14.92 -2.27 -4.25
CA TYR A 45 -15.54 -3.44 -4.87
C TYR A 45 -16.38 -4.23 -3.86
N VAL A 46 -15.87 -4.45 -2.65
CA VAL A 46 -16.58 -5.14 -1.57
C VAL A 46 -17.87 -4.37 -1.21
N VAL A 47 -17.79 -3.05 -1.05
CA VAL A 47 -18.95 -2.19 -0.78
C VAL A 47 -19.97 -2.27 -1.92
N TYR A 48 -19.52 -2.19 -3.18
CA TYR A 48 -20.39 -2.35 -4.35
C TYR A 48 -21.10 -3.72 -4.35
N TYR A 49 -20.35 -4.80 -4.12
CA TYR A 49 -20.88 -6.16 -4.12
C TYR A 49 -21.94 -6.36 -3.03
N TYR A 50 -21.68 -5.91 -1.80
CA TYR A 50 -22.66 -5.99 -0.71
C TYR A 50 -23.93 -5.19 -0.98
N ASN A 51 -23.80 -3.96 -1.50
CA ASN A 51 -24.97 -3.12 -1.80
C ASN A 51 -25.78 -3.66 -2.98
N LYS A 52 -25.12 -4.21 -4.01
CA LYS A 52 -25.80 -4.83 -5.15
C LYS A 52 -26.56 -6.09 -4.75
N LYS A 53 -26.01 -6.90 -3.84
CA LYS A 53 -26.68 -8.09 -3.31
C LYS A 53 -27.90 -7.77 -2.42
N ARG A 54 -27.98 -6.56 -1.86
CA ARG A 54 -29.09 -6.13 -1.00
C ARG A 54 -30.28 -5.55 -1.79
N ASN A 55 -30.04 -5.11 -3.04
CA ASN A 55 -31.06 -4.55 -3.94
C ASN A 55 -31.61 -5.55 -4.97
N ASN A 56 -31.16 -6.81 -4.92
CA ASN A 56 -31.66 -7.94 -5.70
C ASN A 56 -32.32 -8.95 -4.76
#